data_AF-A0A443QMD9-F1
#
_entry.id   AF-A0A443QMD9-F1
#
_cell.length_a   1.000
_cell.length_b   1.000
_cell.length_c   1.000
_cell.angle_alpha   90.00
_cell.angle_beta   90.00
_cell.angle_gamma   90.00
#
_symmetry.space_group_name_H-M   'P 1'
#
loop_
_entity.id
_entity.type
_entity.pdbx_description
1 polymer ?
#
loop_
_entity_poly.entity_id
_entity_poly.type
_entity_poly.pdbx_seq_one_letter_code
_entity_poly.pdbx_strand_id
1 'polypeptide(L)'
;MEVKATTNKFANSIHQKVYFDKLEYLLSSDTFNDITFNCKDGKATGNRLILAIFSNFLTDIFKENPLLIEHPIYGHPDSGINLPEVYSKDVECLLQVLNTTSSLEVKKELLKGLQHVAKQLRIELILNKTSDNVFRVQAVPKAIDDTSKPSMVKLGQTMCFL
;
A
#
# COMPACT_ATOMS: atom_id res chain seq x y z
N MET A 1 -31.80 6.36 -13.07
CA MET A 1 -30.59 5.84 -12.41
C MET A 1 -29.94 4.85 -13.37
N GLU A 2 -28.90 5.26 -14.08
CA GLU A 2 -28.13 4.35 -14.93
C GLU A 2 -27.12 3.58 -14.08
N VAL A 3 -27.31 2.27 -13.97
CA VAL A 3 -26.32 1.35 -13.43
C VAL A 3 -25.30 1.10 -14.54
N LYS A 4 -24.11 1.69 -14.43
CA LYS A 4 -22.99 1.36 -15.32
C LYS A 4 -22.63 -0.11 -15.12
N ALA A 5 -22.91 -0.93 -16.12
CA ALA A 5 -22.50 -2.33 -16.14
C ALA A 5 -20.97 -2.40 -16.10
N THR A 6 -20.42 -2.95 -15.02
CA THR A 6 -19.00 -3.27 -14.90
C THR A 6 -18.72 -4.44 -15.84
N THR A 7 -18.17 -4.15 -17.02
CA THR A 7 -17.71 -5.17 -17.96
C THR A 7 -16.59 -5.97 -17.29
N ASN A 8 -16.86 -7.26 -17.04
CA ASN A 8 -15.85 -8.17 -16.52
C ASN A 8 -14.70 -8.25 -17.52
N LYS A 9 -13.49 -7.83 -17.13
CA LYS A 9 -12.29 -7.84 -17.98
C LYS A 9 -11.71 -9.25 -18.17
N PHE A 10 -12.20 -10.24 -17.43
CA PHE A 10 -11.71 -11.61 -17.49
C PHE A 10 -12.53 -12.44 -18.48
N ALA A 11 -11.83 -13.24 -19.29
CA ALA A 11 -12.43 -14.17 -20.26
C ALA A 11 -13.40 -15.19 -19.62
N ASN A 12 -13.13 -15.63 -18.38
CA ASN A 12 -14.00 -16.49 -17.59
C ASN A 12 -13.61 -16.46 -16.10
N SER A 13 -14.39 -17.11 -15.24
CA SER A 13 -14.18 -17.19 -13.79
C SER A 13 -12.91 -17.95 -13.39
N ILE A 14 -12.50 -18.96 -14.16
CA ILE A 14 -11.25 -19.71 -13.92
C ILE A 14 -10.06 -18.78 -14.12
N HIS A 15 -10.07 -18.01 -15.22
CA HIS A 15 -9.02 -17.04 -15.52
C HIS A 15 -8.93 -15.96 -14.44
N GLN A 16 -10.07 -15.46 -13.97
CA GLN A 16 -10.13 -14.53 -12.85
C GLN A 16 -9.53 -15.12 -11.57
N LYS A 17 -9.92 -16.35 -11.21
CA LYS A 17 -9.40 -17.04 -10.03
C LYS A 17 -7.88 -17.22 -10.10
N VAL A 18 -7.38 -17.76 -11.21
CA VAL A 18 -5.93 -17.98 -11.41
C VAL A 18 -5.15 -16.67 -11.34
N TYR A 19 -5.69 -15.58 -11.88
CA TYR A 19 -5.07 -14.27 -11.78
C TYR A 19 -4.93 -13.81 -10.32
N PHE A 20 -6.01 -13.88 -9.54
CA PHE A 20 -5.98 -13.46 -8.14
C PHE A 20 -5.12 -14.38 -7.26
N ASP A 21 -5.16 -15.70 -7.47
CA ASP A 21 -4.30 -16.66 -6.75
C ASP A 21 -2.81 -16.35 -6.98
N LYS A 22 -2.43 -16.05 -8.23
CA LYS A 22 -1.04 -15.66 -8.56
C LYS A 22 -0.68 -14.31 -7.97
N LEU A 23 -1.59 -13.34 -8.03
CA LEU A 23 -1.35 -12.01 -7.46
C LEU A 23 -1.13 -12.11 -5.95
N GLU A 24 -1.97 -12.88 -5.25
CA GLU A 24 -1.81 -13.14 -3.82
C GLU A 24 -0.45 -13.79 -3.50
N TYR A 25 -0.05 -14.82 -4.27
CA TYR A 25 1.26 -15.44 -4.14
C TYR A 25 2.41 -14.44 -4.30
N LEU A 26 2.37 -13.60 -5.34
CA LEU A 26 3.42 -12.60 -5.59
C LEU A 26 3.50 -11.57 -4.45
N LEU A 27 2.34 -11.06 -4.00
CA LEU A 27 2.25 -10.10 -2.90
C LEU A 27 2.67 -10.67 -1.55
N SER A 28 2.54 -11.98 -1.35
CA SER A 28 3.04 -12.67 -0.15
C SER A 28 4.54 -12.98 -0.19
N SER A 29 5.21 -12.84 -1.34
CA SER A 29 6.62 -13.18 -1.49
C SER A 29 7.52 -11.97 -1.26
N ASP A 30 8.69 -12.20 -0.65
CA ASP A 30 9.68 -11.13 -0.40
C ASP A 30 10.22 -10.49 -1.69
N THR A 31 10.05 -11.15 -2.84
CA THR A 31 10.45 -10.68 -4.17
C THR A 31 9.87 -9.32 -4.54
N PHE A 32 8.72 -8.95 -3.96
CA PHE A 32 8.01 -7.71 -4.27
C PHE A 32 8.10 -6.67 -3.15
N ASN A 33 8.97 -6.87 -2.16
CA ASN A 33 9.27 -5.81 -1.22
C ASN A 33 10.17 -4.78 -1.90
N ASP A 34 9.57 -3.74 -2.48
CA ASP A 34 10.20 -2.72 -3.31
C ASP A 34 10.36 -1.35 -2.63
N ILE A 35 10.04 -1.27 -1.34
CA ILE A 35 10.27 -0.09 -0.49
C ILE A 35 10.91 -0.46 0.84
N THR A 36 11.80 0.41 1.30
CA THR A 36 12.48 0.32 2.60
C THR A 36 12.02 1.45 3.52
N PHE A 37 11.84 1.15 4.79
CA PHE A 37 11.62 2.11 5.87
C PHE A 37 12.84 2.15 6.78
N ASN A 38 13.49 3.31 6.86
CA ASN A 38 14.63 3.52 7.74
C ASN A 38 14.10 3.92 9.12
N CYS A 39 14.09 2.95 10.04
CA CYS A 39 13.52 3.05 11.37
C CYS A 39 14.61 3.42 12.40
N LYS A 40 14.17 3.71 13.63
CA LYS A 40 15.03 4.06 14.76
C LYS A 40 16.12 3.01 15.06
N ASP A 41 15.76 1.73 14.96
CA ASP A 41 16.58 0.59 15.38
C ASP A 41 16.94 -0.36 14.23
N GLY A 42 16.65 0.01 12.98
CA GLY A 42 16.93 -0.84 11.83
C GLY A 42 16.13 -0.47 10.60
N LYS A 43 15.92 -1.44 9.71
CA LYS A 43 15.15 -1.28 8.48
C LYS A 43 14.01 -2.28 8.46
N ALA A 44 12.86 -1.85 7.93
CA ALA A 44 11.75 -2.72 7.58
C ALA A 44 11.49 -2.60 6.08
N THR A 45 11.11 -3.68 5.41
CA THR A 45 10.82 -3.68 3.97
C THR A 45 9.36 -4.03 3.72
N GLY A 46 8.79 -3.47 2.67
CA GLY A 46 7.38 -3.71 2.33
C GLY A 46 7.11 -3.51 0.85
N ASN A 47 5.84 -3.65 0.48
CA ASN A 47 5.38 -3.56 -0.90
C ASN A 47 4.61 -2.26 -1.13
N ARG A 48 5.04 -1.45 -2.10
CA ARG A 48 4.40 -0.16 -2.42
C ARG A 48 2.97 -0.31 -2.90
N LEU A 49 2.64 -1.36 -3.65
CA LEU A 49 1.28 -1.58 -4.14
C LEU A 49 0.31 -1.79 -2.98
N ILE A 50 0.69 -2.61 -2.00
CA ILE A 50 -0.10 -2.84 -0.79
C ILE A 50 -0.24 -1.53 0.00
N LEU A 51 0.84 -0.81 0.22
CA LEU A 51 0.82 0.48 0.92
C LEU A 51 -0.07 1.51 0.21
N ALA A 52 -0.03 1.56 -1.12
CA ALA A 52 -0.85 2.45 -1.94
C ALA A 52 -2.34 2.13 -1.84
N ILE A 53 -2.73 0.85 -1.70
CA ILE A 53 -4.12 0.44 -1.47
C ILE A 53 -4.70 1.07 -0.20
N PHE A 54 -3.87 1.27 0.84
CA PHE A 54 -4.33 1.74 2.15
C PHE A 54 -4.00 3.21 2.45
N SER A 55 -3.26 3.91 1.56
CA SER A 55 -2.86 5.30 1.77
C SER A 55 -2.68 6.07 0.45
N ASN A 56 -3.58 7.02 0.19
CA ASN A 56 -3.44 7.97 -0.92
C ASN A 56 -2.18 8.84 -0.75
N PHE A 57 -1.80 9.14 0.49
CA PHE A 57 -0.58 9.88 0.79
C PHE A 57 0.69 9.13 0.33
N LEU A 58 0.76 7.82 0.57
CA LEU A 58 1.87 7.02 0.07
C LEU A 58 1.81 6.87 -1.45
N THR A 59 0.61 6.75 -2.02
CA THR A 59 0.41 6.76 -3.47
C THR A 59 1.02 8.01 -4.11
N ASP A 60 0.77 9.18 -3.54
CA ASP A 60 1.30 10.45 -4.04
C ASP A 60 2.82 10.54 -3.86
N ILE A 61 3.35 10.14 -2.70
CA ILE A 61 4.81 10.05 -2.46
C ILE A 61 5.49 9.19 -3.52
N PHE A 62 4.95 8.01 -3.82
CA PHE A 62 5.53 7.09 -4.79
C PHE A 62 5.45 7.58 -6.23
N LYS A 63 4.44 8.39 -6.56
CA LYS A 63 4.33 9.05 -7.87
C LYS A 63 5.35 10.19 -8.02
N GLU A 64 5.50 11.00 -6.98
CA GLU A 64 6.41 12.14 -6.97
C GLU A 64 7.89 11.72 -6.88
N ASN A 65 8.16 10.57 -6.25
CA ASN A 65 9.51 10.09 -5.98
C ASN A 65 9.69 8.66 -6.51
N PRO A 66 9.75 8.46 -7.85
CA PRO A 66 9.90 7.14 -8.45
C PRO A 66 11.23 6.45 -8.10
N LEU A 67 12.23 7.22 -7.66
CA LEU A 67 13.53 6.70 -7.21
C LEU A 67 13.48 6.05 -5.81
N LEU A 68 12.36 6.13 -5.08
CA LEU A 68 12.17 5.37 -3.83
C LEU A 68 12.05 3.86 -4.06
N ILE A 69 12.04 3.40 -5.32
CA ILE A 69 12.08 2.00 -5.70
C ILE A 69 13.50 1.49 -5.50
N GLU A 70 13.71 0.72 -4.44
CA GLU A 70 14.98 0.01 -4.28
C GLU A 70 14.72 -1.42 -3.80
N HIS A 71 15.26 -2.37 -4.57
CA HIS A 71 15.29 -3.76 -4.15
C HIS A 71 16.23 -3.88 -2.93
N PRO A 72 15.86 -4.64 -1.88
CA PRO A 72 16.59 -4.73 -0.61
C PRO A 72 18.08 -5.06 -0.73
N ILE A 73 18.49 -5.63 -1.88
CA ILE A 73 19.85 -6.11 -2.17
C ILE A 73 20.77 -5.02 -2.74
N TYR A 74 20.22 -4.00 -3.42
CA TYR A 74 21.01 -3.02 -4.19
C TYR A 74 20.89 -1.60 -3.65
N GLY A 75 20.27 -1.43 -2.48
CA GLY A 75 19.84 -0.13 -2.03
C GLY A 75 20.93 0.74 -1.42
N HIS A 76 20.87 2.04 -1.70
CA HIS A 76 21.68 3.05 -1.01
C HIS A 76 21.27 3.09 0.47
N PRO A 77 22.20 3.31 1.43
CA PRO A 77 21.87 3.34 2.85
C PRO A 77 20.79 4.37 3.21
N ASP A 78 20.69 5.45 2.44
CA ASP A 78 19.78 6.59 2.66
C ASP A 78 18.47 6.52 1.88
N SER A 79 18.24 5.46 1.12
CA SER A 79 17.01 5.31 0.34
C SER A 79 15.85 4.79 1.17
N GLY A 80 14.64 5.16 0.76
CA GLY A 80 13.40 4.75 1.42
C GLY A 80 12.76 5.85 2.25
N ILE A 81 11.75 5.46 3.03
CA ILE A 81 10.98 6.38 3.88
C ILE A 81 11.63 6.43 5.27
N ASN A 82 12.08 7.62 5.68
CA ASN A 82 12.71 7.81 6.99
C ASN A 82 11.65 7.96 8.09
N LEU A 83 11.69 7.08 9.09
CA LEU A 83 10.82 7.07 10.28
C LEU A 83 11.70 7.01 11.55
N PRO A 84 12.48 8.06 11.86
CA PRO A 84 13.53 8.02 12.89
C PRO A 84 13.00 7.82 14.33
N GLU A 85 11.71 8.05 14.57
CA GLU A 85 11.06 7.89 15.88
C GLU A 85 10.31 6.55 16.02
N VAL A 86 10.30 5.74 14.98
CA VAL A 86 9.53 4.49 14.89
C VAL A 86 10.46 3.29 15.00
N TYR A 87 10.06 2.25 15.74
CA TYR A 87 10.78 0.97 15.79
C TYR A 87 10.41 0.08 14.61
N SER A 88 11.36 -0.69 14.06
CA SER A 88 11.13 -1.56 12.89
C SER A 88 10.01 -2.56 13.13
N LYS A 89 9.94 -3.14 14.34
CA LYS A 89 8.87 -4.08 14.75
C LYS A 89 7.46 -3.49 14.62
N ASP A 90 7.30 -2.18 14.79
CA ASP A 90 5.99 -1.52 14.71
C ASP A 90 5.58 -1.34 13.25
N VAL A 91 6.55 -1.08 12.36
CA VAL A 91 6.35 -1.09 10.91
C VAL A 91 6.03 -2.50 10.41
N GLU A 92 6.79 -3.49 10.84
CA GLU A 92 6.54 -4.91 10.51
C GLU A 92 5.14 -5.35 10.96
N CYS A 93 4.73 -4.97 12.17
CA CYS A 93 3.38 -5.24 12.67
C CYS A 93 2.31 -4.59 11.78
N LEU A 94 2.53 -3.33 11.34
CA LEU A 94 1.63 -2.68 10.39
C LEU A 94 1.57 -3.44 9.07
N LEU A 95 2.73 -3.80 8.48
CA LEU A 95 2.80 -4.53 7.22
C LEU A 95 2.07 -5.87 7.29
N GLN A 96 2.17 -6.59 8.41
CA GLN A 96 1.38 -7.82 8.65
C GLN A 96 -0.13 -7.56 8.63
N VAL A 97 -0.59 -6.45 9.24
CA VAL A 97 -2.00 -6.05 9.19
C VAL A 97 -2.43 -5.77 7.74
N LEU A 98 -1.59 -5.10 6.93
CA LEU A 98 -1.93 -4.76 5.54
C LEU A 98 -1.92 -5.97 4.61
N ASN A 99 -1.07 -6.96 4.88
CA ASN A 99 -0.95 -8.18 4.09
C ASN A 99 -2.06 -9.20 4.38
N THR A 100 -2.85 -8.99 5.43
CA THR A 100 -3.94 -9.91 5.79
C THR A 100 -5.24 -9.45 5.15
N THR A 101 -5.93 -10.35 4.44
CA THR A 101 -7.25 -10.09 3.84
C THR A 101 -8.37 -9.88 4.86
N SER A 102 -8.09 -10.25 6.11
CA SER A 102 -8.98 -10.17 7.27
C SER A 102 -8.30 -9.44 8.43
N SER A 103 -8.93 -9.44 9.60
CA SER A 103 -8.39 -8.80 10.78
C SER A 103 -7.26 -9.61 11.43
N LEU A 104 -6.19 -8.94 11.87
CA LEU A 104 -5.10 -9.53 12.65
C LEU A 104 -5.32 -9.31 14.16
N GLU A 105 -5.01 -10.31 14.98
CA GLU A 105 -5.02 -10.14 16.43
C GLU A 105 -3.67 -9.60 16.92
N VAL A 106 -3.71 -8.45 17.58
CA VAL A 106 -2.55 -7.70 18.04
C VAL A 106 -2.64 -7.52 19.55
N LYS A 107 -1.53 -7.79 20.24
CA LYS A 107 -1.42 -7.57 21.69
C LYS A 107 -1.43 -6.07 21.99
N LYS A 108 -2.03 -5.70 23.14
CA LYS A 108 -2.11 -4.31 23.62
C LYS A 108 -0.75 -3.61 23.68
N GLU A 109 0.33 -4.34 23.99
CA GLU A 109 1.71 -3.83 24.05
C GLU A 109 2.25 -3.31 22.71
N LEU A 110 1.78 -3.88 21.59
CA LEU A 110 2.17 -3.47 20.24
C LEU A 110 1.25 -2.40 19.66
N LEU A 111 0.05 -2.24 20.21
CA LEU A 111 -1.00 -1.40 19.66
C LEU A 111 -0.58 0.07 19.55
N LYS A 112 0.13 0.59 20.55
CA LYS A 112 0.58 1.99 20.55
C LYS A 112 1.55 2.28 19.40
N GLY A 113 2.51 1.38 19.17
CA GLY A 113 3.47 1.48 18.07
C GLY A 113 2.78 1.40 16.73
N LEU A 114 1.93 0.37 16.55
CA LEU A 114 1.11 0.18 15.36
C LEU A 114 0.27 1.42 15.00
N GLN A 115 -0.45 1.99 15.97
CA GLN A 115 -1.25 3.21 15.77
C GLN A 115 -0.39 4.42 15.41
N HIS A 116 0.80 4.52 16.00
CA HIS A 116 1.73 5.61 15.72
C HIS A 116 2.22 5.56 14.26
N VAL A 117 2.66 4.40 13.79
CA VAL A 117 3.09 4.22 12.39
C VAL A 117 1.93 4.44 11.42
N ALA A 118 0.77 3.85 11.70
CA ALA A 118 -0.41 4.03 10.85
C ALA A 118 -0.79 5.51 10.71
N LYS A 119 -0.72 6.28 11.80
CA LYS A 119 -0.94 7.73 11.77
C LYS A 119 0.09 8.46 10.92
N GLN A 120 1.38 8.16 11.05
CA GLN A 120 2.43 8.80 10.24
C GLN A 120 2.26 8.51 8.75
N LEU A 121 1.90 7.28 8.40
CA LEU A 121 1.67 6.84 7.02
C LEU A 121 0.25 7.13 6.50
N ARG A 122 -0.59 7.79 7.31
CA ARG A 122 -2.00 8.11 7.02
C ARG A 122 -2.84 6.91 6.60
N ILE A 123 -2.59 5.76 7.24
CA ILE A 123 -3.36 4.53 7.11
C ILE A 123 -4.43 4.51 8.19
N GLU A 124 -5.66 4.19 7.77
CA GLU A 124 -6.79 4.06 8.68
C GLU A 124 -6.91 2.62 9.19
N LEU A 125 -7.05 2.47 10.51
CA LEU A 125 -7.19 1.19 11.19
C LEU A 125 -8.51 1.13 11.97
N ILE A 126 -9.22 0.01 11.83
CA ILE A 126 -10.35 -0.36 12.69
C ILE A 126 -9.80 -1.24 13.81
N LEU A 127 -10.17 -0.90 15.05
CA LEU A 127 -9.67 -1.54 16.26
C LEU A 127 -10.86 -2.03 17.10
N ASN A 128 -11.00 -3.34 17.21
CA ASN A 128 -12.02 -3.97 18.04
C ASN A 128 -11.36 -4.71 19.19
N LYS A 129 -11.69 -4.37 20.43
CA LYS A 129 -11.17 -5.07 21.61
C LYS A 129 -11.79 -6.47 21.69
N THR A 130 -10.98 -7.52 21.67
CA THR A 130 -11.44 -8.91 21.82
C THR A 130 -11.37 -9.34 23.29
N SER A 131 -10.29 -8.95 23.99
CA SER A 131 -10.08 -9.22 25.41
C SER A 131 -9.23 -8.11 26.04
N ASP A 132 -8.92 -8.17 27.34
CA ASP A 132 -8.19 -7.09 28.01
C ASP A 132 -6.82 -6.77 27.43
N ASN A 133 -6.17 -7.75 26.80
CA ASN A 133 -4.82 -7.62 26.26
C ASN A 133 -4.73 -7.89 24.74
N VAL A 134 -5.84 -8.13 24.05
CA VAL A 134 -5.85 -8.48 22.61
C VAL A 134 -6.89 -7.65 21.87
N PHE A 135 -6.45 -7.08 20.74
CA PHE A 135 -7.27 -6.29 19.83
C PHE A 135 -7.28 -6.95 18.46
N ARG A 136 -8.45 -7.00 17.85
CA ARG A 136 -8.63 -7.35 16.44
C ARG A 136 -8.48 -6.07 15.61
N VAL A 137 -7.48 -6.06 14.75
CA VAL A 137 -7.07 -4.89 13.95
C VAL A 137 -7.28 -5.16 12.48
N GLN A 138 -7.83 -4.20 11.75
CA GLN A 138 -8.00 -4.29 10.30
C GLN A 138 -7.68 -2.95 9.65
N ALA A 139 -7.00 -2.96 8.51
CA ALA A 139 -6.77 -1.74 7.71
C ALA A 139 -7.92 -1.49 6.73
N VAL A 140 -8.22 -0.21 6.47
CA VAL A 140 -9.30 0.21 5.58
C VAL A 140 -8.73 0.63 4.22
N PRO A 141 -9.01 -0.10 3.12
CA PRO A 141 -8.58 0.29 1.79
C PRO A 141 -9.12 1.67 1.41
N LYS A 142 -8.33 2.45 0.66
CA LYS A 142 -8.74 3.73 0.11
C LYS A 142 -9.26 3.55 -1.31
N ALA A 143 -10.30 4.31 -1.65
CA ALA A 143 -10.78 4.37 -3.02
C ALA A 143 -9.70 5.02 -3.89
N ILE A 144 -9.53 4.50 -5.11
CA ILE A 144 -8.70 5.14 -6.11
C ILE A 144 -9.35 6.48 -6.44
N ASP A 145 -8.66 7.57 -6.12
CA ASP A 145 -9.11 8.91 -6.48
C ASP A 145 -8.96 9.07 -8.01
N ASP A 146 -10.07 8.92 -8.74
CA ASP A 146 -10.15 9.04 -10.21
C ASP A 146 -9.98 10.49 -10.71
N THR A 147 -9.52 11.41 -9.86
CA THR A 147 -9.37 12.83 -10.19
C THR A 147 -8.18 13.12 -11.12
N SER A 148 -7.30 12.15 -11.37
CA SER A 148 -6.37 12.20 -12.50
C SER A 148 -7.01 11.71 -13.79
N LYS A 149 -8.09 12.36 -14.26
CA LYS A 149 -8.38 12.31 -15.70
C LYS A 149 -7.20 12.98 -16.39
N PRO A 150 -6.48 12.31 -17.31
CA PRO A 150 -5.54 13.02 -18.16
C PRO A 150 -6.35 14.08 -18.91
N SER A 151 -6.08 15.35 -18.63
CA SER A 151 -6.56 16.44 -19.46
C SER A 151 -6.12 16.14 -20.87
N MET A 152 -7.06 15.79 -21.76
CA MET A 152 -6.80 15.65 -23.17
C MET A 152 -6.15 16.95 -23.63
N VAL A 153 -4.85 16.90 -23.91
CA VAL A 153 -4.20 17.91 -24.71
C VAL A 153 -4.91 17.84 -26.06
N LYS A 154 -5.76 18.83 -26.34
CA LYS A 154 -6.24 19.07 -27.70
C LYS A 154 -4.99 19.28 -28.53
N LEU A 155 -4.59 18.28 -29.32
CA LEU A 155 -3.63 18.50 -30.38
C LEU A 155 -4.23 19.59 -31.27
N GLY A 156 -3.54 20.72 -31.29
CA GLY A 156 -3.89 21.88 -32.07
C GLY A 156 -4.07 21.48 -33.53
N GLN A 157 -5.10 22.07 -34.14
CA GLN A 157 -5.24 22.14 -35.58
C GLN A 157 -3.92 22.68 -36.16
N THR A 158 -3.19 21.83 -36.89
CA THR A 158 -2.17 22.32 -37.82
C THR A 158 -2.90 22.99 -38.97
N MET A 159 -2.91 24.32 -38.93
CA MET A 159 -3.22 25.16 -40.08
C MET A 159 -2.14 24.96 -41.16
N CYS A 160 -2.61 24.85 -42.39
CA CYS A 160 -1.86 24.66 -43.64
C CYS A 160 -0.79 25.73 -43.89
N PHE A 161 0.22 25.40 -44.69
CA PHE A 161 0.67 26.29 -45.76
C PHE A 161 0.87 25.49 -47.06
N LEU A 162 0.45 26.13 -48.15
CA LEU A 162 0.46 25.72 -49.56
C LEU A 162 1.85 25.37 -50.08
#